data_AF-D5GMJ7-F1
#
_entry.id   AF-D5GMJ7-F1
#
_cell.length_a   1.000
_cell.length_b   1.000
_cell.length_c   1.000
_cell.angle_alpha   90.00
_cell.angle_beta   90.00
_cell.angle_gamma   90.00
#
_symmetry.space_group_name_H-M   'P 1'
#
loop_
_entity.id
_entity.type
_entity.pdbx_description
1 polymer ?
#
loop_
_entity_poly.entity_id
_entity_poly.type
_entity_poly.pdbx_seq_one_letter_code
_entity_poly.pdbx_strand_id
1 'polypeptide(L)'
;MWIGVKHEMLMFEAAVTAADAVKDILRQAGFLNIEVAFRESEVMCSVGGPKLLSFDPLVDPIPEFCKAFTPTLGLSIALLRTPHYEGTGALYFHLGRDDDRIALLTAAHVARPPPKFANTSMSYENTSQPQKEIIALGSMGYPNVTNTM
;
A
#
# COMPACT_ATOMS: atom_id res chain seq x y z
N MET A 1 11.53 -8.36 -15.21
CA MET A 1 11.81 -7.86 -13.86
C MET A 1 12.89 -6.79 -13.95
N TRP A 2 12.65 -5.63 -13.36
CA TRP A 2 13.61 -4.51 -13.36
C TRP A 2 14.27 -4.42 -11.99
N ILE A 3 15.61 -4.36 -11.98
CA ILE A 3 16.39 -4.16 -10.76
C ILE A 3 17.02 -2.78 -10.85
N GLY A 4 16.62 -1.89 -9.94
CA GLY A 4 17.19 -0.55 -9.83
C GLY A 4 18.58 -0.60 -9.22
N VAL A 5 19.56 -0.01 -9.90
CA VAL A 5 20.93 0.15 -9.39
C VAL A 5 21.33 1.61 -9.38
N LYS A 6 22.20 1.98 -8.45
CA LYS A 6 22.75 3.33 -8.40
C LYS A 6 23.63 3.57 -9.63
N HIS A 7 23.58 4.79 -10.15
CA HIS A 7 24.36 5.21 -11.31
C HIS A 7 25.86 4.92 -11.10
N GLU A 8 26.52 4.40 -12.14
CA GLU A 8 27.95 4.07 -12.16
C GLU A 8 28.44 3.04 -11.12
N MET A 9 27.53 2.41 -10.36
CA MET A 9 27.92 1.42 -9.34
C MET A 9 28.01 -0.02 -9.86
N LEU A 10 27.52 -0.28 -11.07
CA LEU A 10 27.49 -1.63 -11.63
C LEU A 10 28.08 -1.64 -13.04
N MET A 11 29.18 -2.38 -13.18
CA MET A 11 29.79 -2.63 -14.49
C MET A 11 28.89 -3.56 -15.31
N PHE A 12 28.87 -3.35 -16.63
CA PHE A 12 28.01 -4.11 -17.55
C PHE A 12 28.18 -5.64 -17.40
N GLU A 13 29.41 -6.13 -17.34
CA GLU A 13 29.70 -7.57 -17.21
C GLU A 13 29.18 -8.17 -15.89
N ALA A 14 29.30 -7.40 -14.80
CA ALA A 14 28.73 -7.79 -13.51
C ALA A 14 27.20 -7.76 -13.54
N ALA A 15 26.58 -6.84 -14.28
CA ALA A 15 25.14 -6.78 -14.47
C ALA A 15 24.61 -7.98 -15.26
N VAL A 16 25.29 -8.39 -16.33
CA VAL A 16 24.93 -9.59 -17.11
C VAL A 16 25.05 -10.84 -16.24
N THR A 17 26.17 -11.02 -15.55
CA THR A 17 26.40 -12.16 -14.66
C THR A 17 25.33 -12.24 -13.57
N ALA A 18 25.01 -11.10 -12.94
CA ALA A 18 23.95 -11.04 -11.93
C ALA A 18 22.56 -11.32 -12.53
N ALA A 19 22.28 -10.86 -13.75
CA ALA A 19 20.99 -11.07 -14.40
C ALA A 19 20.76 -12.55 -14.69
N ASP A 20 21.78 -13.27 -15.14
CA ASP A 20 21.71 -14.70 -15.40
C ASP A 20 21.52 -15.51 -14.10
N ALA A 21 22.26 -15.17 -13.04
CA ALA A 21 22.07 -15.78 -11.72
C ALA A 21 20.64 -15.57 -11.18
N VAL A 22 20.09 -14.36 -11.33
CA VAL A 22 18.72 -14.05 -10.92
C VAL A 22 17.71 -14.81 -11.79
N LYS A 23 17.92 -14.91 -13.11
CA LYS A 23 17.08 -15.73 -13.99
C LYS A 23 17.06 -17.19 -13.55
N ASP A 24 18.20 -17.75 -13.15
CA ASP A 24 18.27 -19.14 -12.68
C ASP A 24 17.46 -19.34 -11.38
N ILE A 25 17.55 -18.41 -10.44
CA ILE A 25 16.73 -18.43 -9.21
C ILE A 25 15.24 -18.35 -9.54
N LEU A 26 14.86 -17.43 -10.44
CA LEU A 26 13.47 -17.26 -10.86
C LEU A 26 12.94 -18.49 -11.59
N ARG A 27 13.77 -19.14 -12.42
CA ARG A 27 13.42 -20.40 -13.08
C ARG A 27 13.15 -21.50 -12.06
N GLN A 28 13.99 -21.63 -11.03
CA GLN A 28 13.79 -22.60 -9.94
C GLN A 28 12.50 -22.33 -9.16
N ALA A 29 12.09 -21.07 -9.05
CA ALA A 29 10.82 -20.66 -8.44
C ALA A 29 9.60 -20.82 -9.38
N GLY A 30 9.77 -21.37 -10.60
CA GLY A 30 8.68 -21.63 -11.55
C GLY A 30 8.41 -20.50 -12.55
N PHE A 31 9.21 -19.44 -12.55
CA PHE A 31 9.06 -18.34 -13.50
C PHE A 31 9.93 -18.56 -14.74
N LEU A 32 9.40 -19.32 -15.71
CA LEU A 32 10.15 -19.79 -16.87
C LEU A 32 10.45 -18.70 -17.93
N ASN A 33 9.62 -17.65 -17.99
CA ASN A 33 9.64 -16.68 -19.09
C ASN A 33 9.78 -15.23 -18.59
N ILE A 34 10.80 -14.98 -17.77
CA ILE A 34 11.09 -13.65 -17.22
C ILE A 34 12.45 -13.17 -17.73
N GLU A 35 12.46 -11.97 -18.31
CA GLU A 35 13.68 -11.22 -18.58
C GLU A 35 14.07 -10.40 -17.36
N VAL A 36 15.36 -10.35 -17.05
CA VAL A 36 15.92 -9.56 -15.95
C VAL A 36 16.79 -8.48 -16.56
N ALA A 37 16.51 -7.23 -16.20
CA ALA A 37 17.29 -6.08 -16.65
C ALA A 37 17.67 -5.21 -15.45
N PHE A 38 18.95 -4.86 -15.38
CA PHE A 38 19.43 -3.85 -14.47
C PHE A 38 19.24 -2.49 -15.13
N ARG A 39 18.56 -1.59 -14.43
CA ARG A 39 18.34 -0.23 -14.88
C ARG A 39 18.92 0.69 -13.84
N GLU A 40 19.75 1.61 -14.31
CA GLU A 40 20.18 2.70 -13.46
C GLU A 40 18.94 3.50 -13.03
N SER A 41 18.76 3.54 -11.73
CA SER A 41 17.61 4.15 -11.08
C SER A 41 18.10 4.77 -9.80
N GLU A 42 18.54 6.02 -9.89
CA GLU A 42 18.79 6.81 -8.70
C GLU A 42 17.44 7.40 -8.26
N VAL A 43 17.00 7.05 -7.04
CA VAL A 43 15.89 7.75 -6.41
C VAL A 43 16.41 9.14 -6.07
N MET A 44 16.30 10.06 -7.02
CA MET A 44 16.34 11.47 -6.72
C MET A 44 15.06 11.77 -5.95
N CYS A 45 15.11 11.62 -4.62
CA CYS A 45 14.27 12.45 -3.77
C CYS A 45 14.71 13.88 -4.06
N SER A 46 14.17 14.48 -5.12
CA SER A 46 14.37 15.88 -5.46
C SER A 46 13.99 16.66 -4.21
N VAL A 47 15.02 17.10 -3.49
CA VAL A 47 15.01 18.13 -2.44
C VAL A 47 13.64 18.27 -1.78
N GLY A 48 13.28 17.33 -0.91
CA GLY A 48 12.03 17.37 -0.14
C GLY A 48 10.82 17.84 -0.95
N GLY A 49 10.44 17.11 -2.02
CA GLY A 49 9.12 17.25 -2.62
C GLY A 49 8.09 17.45 -1.51
N PRO A 50 7.15 18.41 -1.66
CA PRO A 50 6.50 19.11 -0.55
C PRO A 50 6.20 18.11 0.55
N LYS A 51 6.86 18.28 1.70
CA LYS A 51 6.73 17.38 2.84
C LYS A 51 5.24 17.11 2.99
N LEU A 52 4.83 15.86 2.75
CA LEU A 52 3.42 15.50 2.92
C LEU A 52 3.03 16.06 4.26
N LEU A 53 1.94 16.84 4.28
CA LEU A 53 1.48 17.46 5.50
C LEU A 53 1.42 16.37 6.56
N SER A 54 1.86 16.72 7.77
CA SER A 54 1.63 15.85 8.91
C SER A 54 0.15 15.48 8.89
N PHE A 55 -0.11 14.18 8.98
CA PHE A 55 -1.44 13.66 9.23
C PHE A 55 -1.43 13.13 10.64
N ASP A 56 -1.32 14.05 11.60
CA ASP A 56 -1.59 13.75 13.00
C ASP A 56 -3.08 14.01 13.26
N PRO A 57 -3.91 12.97 13.31
CA PRO A 57 -5.35 13.13 13.49
C PRO A 57 -5.73 13.73 14.86
N LEU A 58 -4.76 13.91 15.78
CA LEU A 58 -4.96 14.53 17.09
C LEU A 58 -4.51 16.00 17.13
N VAL A 59 -3.60 16.41 16.26
CA VAL A 59 -2.97 17.74 16.29
C VAL A 59 -3.38 18.60 15.10
N ASP A 60 -3.57 17.99 13.93
CA ASP A 60 -3.84 18.72 12.69
C ASP A 60 -5.35 19.00 12.55
N PRO A 61 -5.80 20.28 12.55
CA PRO A 61 -7.23 20.64 12.59
C PRO A 61 -7.95 20.42 11.26
N ILE A 62 -7.31 19.75 10.30
CA ILE A 62 -7.75 19.69 8.90
C ILE A 62 -7.68 18.27 8.28
N PRO A 63 -8.18 17.20 8.93
CA PRO A 63 -8.21 15.88 8.30
C PRO A 63 -9.06 15.86 7.02
N GLU A 64 -10.12 16.66 7.00
CA GLU A 64 -11.11 16.71 5.93
C GLU A 64 -10.56 17.30 4.62
N PHE A 65 -9.54 18.17 4.69
CA PHE A 65 -8.92 18.77 3.50
C PHE A 65 -7.67 18.00 3.03
N CYS A 66 -7.17 17.07 3.84
CA CYS A 66 -6.13 16.11 3.43
C CYS A 66 -6.70 14.85 2.78
N LYS A 67 -8.03 14.80 2.57
CA LYS A 67 -8.69 13.71 1.84
C LYS A 67 -8.13 13.65 0.42
N ALA A 68 -7.81 12.44 -0.04
CA ALA A 68 -7.21 12.24 -1.35
C ALA A 68 -8.04 12.97 -2.43
N PHE A 69 -7.37 13.82 -3.23
CA PHE A 69 -7.97 14.63 -4.30
C PHE A 69 -8.57 13.81 -5.46
N THR A 70 -8.55 12.48 -5.35
CA THR A 70 -9.25 11.54 -6.22
C THR A 70 -10.43 10.90 -5.47
N PRO A 71 -11.53 11.65 -5.24
CA PRO A 71 -12.74 11.10 -4.62
C PRO A 71 -13.39 10.00 -5.49
N THR A 72 -13.01 9.87 -6.76
CA THR A 72 -13.64 8.94 -7.71
C THR A 72 -13.26 7.47 -7.51
N LEU A 73 -12.16 7.15 -6.81
CA LEU A 73 -11.64 5.77 -6.74
C LEU A 73 -11.51 5.21 -5.32
N GLY A 74 -11.79 6.01 -4.30
CA GLY A 74 -11.60 5.62 -2.91
C GLY A 74 -12.89 5.20 -2.22
N LEU A 75 -13.02 3.93 -1.80
CA LEU A 75 -14.12 3.50 -0.94
C LEU A 75 -13.86 3.97 0.49
N SER A 76 -14.81 4.70 1.09
CA SER A 76 -14.73 5.00 2.52
C SER A 76 -14.88 3.71 3.31
N ILE A 77 -13.92 3.48 4.21
CA ILE A 77 -13.85 2.28 5.05
C ILE A 77 -13.52 2.65 6.50
N ALA A 78 -13.87 1.77 7.43
CA ALA A 78 -13.50 1.90 8.82
C ALA A 78 -13.32 0.53 9.48
N LEU A 79 -12.63 0.49 10.62
CA LEU A 79 -12.57 -0.70 11.45
C LEU A 79 -13.94 -0.93 12.13
N LEU A 80 -14.50 -2.14 12.07
CA LEU A 80 -15.82 -2.45 12.65
C LEU A 80 -15.90 -2.09 14.14
N ARG A 81 -14.81 -2.33 14.89
CA ARG A 81 -14.77 -2.04 16.34
C ARG A 81 -14.70 -0.55 16.65
N THR A 82 -14.27 0.27 15.69
CA THR A 82 -14.14 1.72 15.87
C THR A 82 -14.53 2.45 14.58
N PRO A 83 -15.84 2.45 14.25
CA PRO A 83 -16.35 2.90 12.96
C PRO A 83 -16.26 4.42 12.75
N HIS A 84 -15.90 5.17 13.78
CA HIS A 84 -15.66 6.62 13.76
C HIS A 84 -14.24 7.01 13.29
N TYR A 85 -13.29 6.07 13.27
CA TYR A 85 -11.98 6.30 12.63
C TYR A 85 -12.05 5.83 11.18
N GLU A 86 -12.50 6.75 10.32
CA GLU A 86 -12.64 6.47 8.89
C GLU A 86 -11.36 6.75 8.12
N GLY A 87 -11.24 6.08 6.98
CA GLY A 87 -10.26 6.37 5.97
C GLY A 87 -10.70 5.83 4.63
N THR A 88 -9.74 5.58 3.75
CA THR A 88 -10.04 5.23 2.36
C THR A 88 -9.29 3.98 1.94
N GLY A 89 -10.00 3.07 1.28
CA GLY A 89 -9.41 2.01 0.47
C GLY A 89 -9.08 2.55 -0.91
N ALA A 90 -7.81 2.45 -1.33
CA ALA A 90 -7.27 3.17 -2.47
C ALA A 90 -7.16 2.33 -3.76
N LEU A 91 -6.89 1.03 -3.65
CA LEU A 91 -6.68 0.16 -4.82
C LEU A 91 -7.26 -1.23 -4.58
N TYR A 92 -7.90 -1.78 -5.61
CA TYR A 92 -8.40 -3.15 -5.65
C TYR A 92 -7.52 -4.01 -6.55
N PHE A 93 -7.18 -5.22 -6.09
CA PHE A 93 -6.41 -6.17 -6.89
C PHE A 93 -6.93 -7.59 -6.66
N HIS A 94 -6.94 -8.39 -7.72
CA HIS A 94 -7.21 -9.82 -7.64
C HIS A 94 -5.98 -10.54 -7.06
N LEU A 95 -6.21 -11.51 -6.16
CA LEU A 95 -5.14 -12.29 -5.56
C LEU A 95 -4.63 -13.42 -6.48
N GLY A 96 -5.35 -13.73 -7.56
CA GLY A 96 -4.97 -14.72 -8.55
C GLY A 96 -5.95 -14.74 -9.72
N ARG A 97 -5.59 -15.43 -10.80
CA ARG A 97 -6.45 -15.60 -11.98
C ARG A 97 -7.70 -16.43 -11.68
N ASP A 98 -7.55 -17.44 -10.83
CA ASP A 98 -8.60 -18.38 -10.42
C ASP A 98 -9.07 -18.12 -8.98
N ASP A 99 -8.75 -16.94 -8.43
CA ASP A 99 -9.14 -16.52 -7.08
C ASP A 99 -10.11 -15.34 -7.17
N ASP A 100 -11.37 -15.59 -6.80
CA ASP A 100 -12.43 -14.58 -6.79
C ASP A 100 -12.23 -13.54 -5.68
N ARG A 101 -11.26 -13.73 -4.77
CA ARG A 101 -10.97 -12.77 -3.70
C ARG A 101 -10.30 -11.52 -4.25
N ILE A 102 -10.85 -10.39 -3.84
CA ILE A 102 -10.30 -9.06 -4.09
C ILE A 102 -9.64 -8.56 -2.82
N ALA A 103 -8.41 -8.08 -2.95
CA ALA A 103 -7.72 -7.38 -1.88
C ALA A 103 -7.81 -5.87 -2.09
N LEU A 104 -7.96 -5.15 -0.98
CA LEU A 104 -8.09 -3.70 -0.92
C LEU A 104 -6.85 -3.12 -0.21
N LEU A 105 -6.11 -2.25 -0.90
CA LEU A 105 -5.02 -1.50 -0.31
C LEU A 105 -5.56 -0.34 0.51
N THR A 106 -5.13 -0.21 1.75
CA THR A 106 -5.40 0.97 2.59
C THR A 106 -4.19 1.29 3.46
N ALA A 107 -4.14 2.52 3.98
CA ALA A 107 -3.10 2.92 4.90
C ALA A 107 -3.26 2.21 6.25
N ALA A 108 -2.13 1.89 6.89
CA ALA A 108 -2.13 1.17 8.17
C ALA A 108 -2.92 1.89 9.27
N HIS A 109 -2.88 3.23 9.31
CA HIS A 109 -3.62 4.02 10.29
C HIS A 109 -5.16 3.94 10.12
N VAL A 110 -5.66 3.53 8.95
CA VAL A 110 -7.10 3.32 8.72
C VAL A 110 -7.54 1.99 9.33
N ALA A 111 -6.75 0.93 9.13
CA ALA A 111 -7.00 -0.39 9.74
C ALA A 111 -6.61 -0.43 11.24
N ARG A 112 -5.70 0.44 11.67
CA ARG A 112 -5.16 0.55 13.02
C ARG A 112 -5.04 2.02 13.45
N PRO A 113 -6.16 2.67 13.81
CA PRO A 113 -6.14 4.08 14.22
C PRO A 113 -5.21 4.34 15.41
N PRO A 114 -4.35 5.38 15.37
CA PRO A 114 -3.38 5.68 16.42
C PRO A 114 -3.95 5.77 17.84
N PRO A 115 -5.17 6.32 18.07
CA PRO A 115 -5.77 6.36 19.41
C PRO A 115 -6.11 4.97 20.00
N LYS A 116 -6.10 3.92 19.17
CA LYS A 116 -6.46 2.55 19.57
C LYS A 116 -5.31 1.56 19.40
N PHE A 117 -4.30 1.92 18.61
CA PHE A 117 -3.19 1.07 18.27
C PHE A 117 -1.90 1.87 18.32
N ALA A 118 -0.94 1.40 19.12
CA ALA A 118 0.41 1.95 19.08
C ALA A 118 1.03 1.76 17.70
N ASN A 119 1.77 2.77 17.23
CA ASN A 119 2.51 2.75 15.98
C ASN A 119 3.80 1.93 16.12
N THR A 120 3.64 0.62 16.33
CA THR A 120 4.73 -0.35 16.44
C THR A 120 4.75 -1.27 15.23
N SER A 121 5.95 -1.80 14.93
CA SER A 121 6.15 -2.80 13.88
C SER A 121 5.17 -3.96 14.04
N MET A 122 4.62 -4.43 12.92
CA MET A 122 3.68 -5.54 12.91
C MET A 122 4.43 -6.85 12.64
N SER A 123 4.38 -7.80 13.57
CA SER A 123 4.73 -9.20 13.30
C SER A 123 3.47 -9.97 12.92
N TYR A 124 3.59 -10.88 11.95
CA TYR A 124 2.48 -11.68 11.47
C TYR A 124 2.75 -13.15 11.80
N GLU A 125 2.11 -13.67 12.84
CA GLU A 125 2.33 -15.04 13.31
C GLU A 125 1.29 -16.04 12.79
N ASN A 126 0.13 -15.57 12.31
CA ASN A 126 -0.94 -16.47 11.87
C ASN A 126 -1.66 -15.96 10.61
N THR A 127 -1.45 -16.67 9.50
CA THR A 127 -1.98 -16.38 8.15
C THR A 127 -3.44 -16.77 7.96
N SER A 128 -4.00 -17.55 8.88
CA SER A 128 -5.26 -18.27 8.63
C SER A 128 -6.54 -17.49 8.97
N GLN A 129 -6.45 -16.35 9.68
CA GLN A 129 -7.63 -15.59 10.10
C GLN A 129 -7.50 -14.08 9.88
N PRO A 130 -8.58 -13.39 9.48
CA PRO A 130 -8.61 -11.93 9.43
C PRO A 130 -8.50 -11.37 10.85
N GLN A 131 -7.43 -10.65 11.16
CA GLN A 131 -7.20 -10.10 12.50
C GLN A 131 -8.13 -8.92 12.82
N LYS A 132 -8.67 -8.29 11.78
CA LYS A 132 -9.47 -7.07 11.83
C LYS A 132 -10.58 -7.14 10.79
N GLU A 133 -11.78 -6.79 11.19
CA GLU A 133 -12.94 -6.66 10.31
C GLU A 133 -13.06 -5.21 9.90
N ILE A 134 -13.08 -4.97 8.59
CA ILE A 134 -13.22 -3.66 7.98
C ILE A 134 -14.62 -3.57 7.37
N ILE A 135 -15.31 -2.48 7.65
CA ILE A 135 -16.62 -2.16 7.07
C ILE A 135 -16.48 -1.11 5.97
N ALA A 136 -17.35 -1.21 4.96
CA ALA A 136 -17.59 -0.12 4.02
C ALA A 136 -18.50 0.91 4.69
N LEU A 137 -18.14 2.19 4.57
CA LEU A 137 -18.83 3.35 5.14
C LEU A 137 -18.89 3.29 6.68
N GLY A 138 -18.07 4.12 7.33
CA GLY A 138 -18.11 4.26 8.79
C GLY A 138 -19.28 5.13 9.29
N SER A 139 -19.18 5.57 10.54
CA SER A 139 -20.22 6.35 11.23
C SER A 139 -20.52 7.72 10.61
N MET A 140 -19.60 8.29 9.84
CA MET A 140 -19.76 9.50 9.05
C MET A 140 -20.12 9.17 7.59
N GLY A 141 -19.48 8.16 7.00
CA GLY A 141 -19.70 7.76 5.62
C GLY A 141 -21.11 7.25 5.35
N TYR A 142 -21.69 6.47 6.25
CA TYR A 142 -23.00 5.87 6.06
C TYR A 142 -24.14 6.92 6.05
N PRO A 143 -24.28 7.80 7.07
CA PRO A 143 -25.30 8.84 7.06
C PRO A 143 -25.16 9.81 5.88
N ASN A 144 -23.93 10.12 5.46
CA ASN A 144 -23.68 11.01 4.32
C ASN A 144 -24.24 10.46 3.01
N VAL A 145 -24.28 9.13 2.84
CA VAL A 145 -24.85 8.49 1.64
C VAL A 145 -26.36 8.37 1.75
N THR A 146 -26.88 8.06 2.95
CA THR A 146 -28.32 7.84 3.15
C THR A 146 -29.13 9.12 3.29
N ASN A 147 -28.53 10.22 3.76
CA ASN A 147 -29.21 11.52 3.94
C ASN A 147 -29.16 12.42 2.69
N THR A 148 -28.42 12.01 1.65
CA THR A 148 -28.42 12.65 0.33
C THR A 148 -29.48 12.09 -0.63
N MET A 149 -30.32 11.14 -0.17
CA MET A 149 -31.57 10.74 -0.84
C MET A 149 -32.75 11.47 -0.24
#